data_AF-A0A6J6G0P3-F1
#
_entry.id   AF-A0A6J6G0P3-F1
#
_cell.length_a   1.000
_cell.length_b   1.000
_cell.length_c   1.000
_cell.angle_alpha   90.00
_cell.angle_beta   90.00
_cell.angle_gamma   90.00
#
_symmetry.space_group_name_H-M   'P 1'
#
loop_
_entity.id
_entity.type
_entity.pdbx_description
1 polymer ?
#
loop_
_entity_poly.entity_id
_entity_poly.type
_entity_poly.pdbx_seq_one_letter_code
_entity_poly.pdbx_strand_id
1 'polypeptide(L)'
;MASKNGSYLVDEFAKTRALEFERKSDSIINSKKSVSEKAKVLAKLLTKEGYAATTDKMGNGDEICQHHCPIAHVASEFPQLCEAETAAFSRILGTHVQRLATIAHGDGVCTTFIPSDVSQISKTKMKEGAR
;
A
#
# COMPACT_ATOMS: atom_id res chain seq x y z
N MET A 1 4.38 0.58 33.32
CA MET A 1 4.69 1.53 32.24
C MET A 1 5.68 0.91 31.23
N ALA A 2 5.33 -0.21 30.59
CA ALA A 2 6.15 -0.85 29.55
C ALA A 2 5.63 -0.57 28.12
N SER A 3 4.49 0.12 28.01
CA SER A 3 3.68 0.12 26.80
C SER A 3 4.13 1.10 25.70
N LYS A 4 4.89 2.15 26.03
CA LYS A 4 5.36 3.13 25.01
C LYS A 4 6.54 2.62 24.18
N ASN A 5 7.43 1.82 24.78
CA ASN A 5 8.57 1.27 24.06
C ASN A 5 8.14 0.14 23.12
N GLY A 6 7.17 -0.69 23.52
CA GLY A 6 6.69 -1.81 22.70
C GLY A 6 6.10 -1.38 21.36
N SER A 7 5.18 -0.40 21.34
CA SER A 7 4.56 0.06 20.09
C SER A 7 5.55 0.70 19.12
N TYR A 8 6.55 1.44 19.63
CA TYR A 8 7.58 2.04 18.80
C TYR A 8 8.48 0.96 18.15
N LEU A 9 8.82 -0.10 18.89
CA LEU A 9 9.60 -1.22 18.36
C LEU A 9 8.83 -1.98 17.26
N VAL A 10 7.52 -2.14 17.42
CA VAL A 10 6.66 -2.76 16.39
C VAL A 10 6.61 -1.89 15.13
N ASP A 11 6.51 -0.57 15.28
CA ASP A 11 6.52 0.37 14.16
C ASP A 11 7.85 0.34 13.38
N GLU A 12 9.00 0.34 14.08
CA GLU A 12 10.32 0.21 13.44
C GLU A 12 10.51 -1.14 12.75
N PHE A 13 10.00 -2.22 13.34
CA PHE A 13 9.98 -3.53 12.70
C PHE A 13 9.11 -3.54 11.43
N ALA A 14 7.90 -2.97 11.50
CA ALA A 14 6.99 -2.88 10.37
C ALA A 14 7.61 -2.08 9.21
N LYS A 15 8.25 -0.95 9.52
CA LYS A 15 9.00 -0.16 8.54
C LYS A 15 10.16 -0.94 7.93
N THR A 16 10.95 -1.64 8.74
CA THR A 16 12.09 -2.43 8.26
C THR A 16 11.63 -3.50 7.27
N ARG A 17 10.55 -4.22 7.59
CA ARG A 17 9.94 -5.21 6.69
C ARG A 17 9.42 -4.57 5.40
N ALA A 18 8.76 -3.41 5.51
CA ALA A 18 8.28 -2.67 4.35
C ALA A 18 9.42 -2.23 3.42
N LEU A 19 10.55 -1.77 3.99
CA LEU A 19 11.76 -1.42 3.23
C LEU A 19 12.39 -2.63 2.53
N GLU A 20 12.39 -3.80 3.14
CA GLU A 20 12.80 -5.05 2.46
C GLU A 20 11.91 -5.35 1.25
N PHE A 21 10.61 -5.17 1.40
CA PHE A 21 9.66 -5.35 0.30
C PHE A 21 9.87 -4.31 -0.82
N GLU A 22 10.16 -3.06 -0.48
CA GLU A 22 10.53 -2.02 -1.46
C GLU A 22 11.81 -2.36 -2.21
N ARG A 23 12.84 -2.88 -1.52
CA ARG A 23 14.08 -3.34 -2.15
C ARG A 23 13.83 -4.45 -3.16
N LYS A 24 12.95 -5.40 -2.85
CA LYS A 24 12.51 -6.44 -3.82
C LYS A 24 11.73 -5.86 -5.00
N SER A 25 11.12 -4.68 -4.81
CA SER A 25 10.31 -3.98 -5.79
C SER A 25 11.09 -2.92 -6.60
N ASP A 26 12.41 -2.82 -6.45
CA ASP A 26 13.24 -1.77 -7.07
C ASP A 26 13.04 -1.68 -8.61
N SER A 27 12.91 -2.84 -9.26
CA SER A 27 12.61 -2.93 -10.70
C SER A 27 11.27 -2.29 -11.12
N ILE A 28 10.29 -2.22 -10.21
CA ILE A 28 8.98 -1.58 -10.43
C ILE A 28 9.12 -0.07 -10.24
N ILE A 29 9.82 0.34 -9.18
CA ILE A 29 10.06 1.74 -8.81
C ILE A 29 10.74 2.46 -9.99
N ASN A 30 11.85 1.90 -10.46
CA ASN A 30 12.69 2.48 -11.51
C ASN A 30 12.13 2.29 -12.94
N SER A 31 10.99 1.63 -13.08
CA SER A 31 10.36 1.41 -14.38
C SER A 31 9.64 2.66 -14.89
N LYS A 32 9.73 2.92 -16.20
CA LYS A 32 8.93 3.94 -16.92
C LYS A 32 7.52 3.47 -17.31
N LYS A 33 7.07 2.34 -16.75
CA LYS A 33 5.73 1.78 -16.96
C LYS A 33 4.64 2.67 -16.37
N SER A 34 3.43 2.57 -16.93
CA SER A 34 2.25 3.20 -16.35
C SER A 34 1.93 2.66 -14.95
N VAL A 35 1.18 3.41 -14.15
CA VAL A 35 0.74 2.98 -12.80
C VAL A 35 0.01 1.63 -12.86
N SER A 36 -0.85 1.44 -13.86
CA SER A 36 -1.59 0.18 -14.06
C SER A 36 -0.66 -1.01 -14.33
N GLU A 37 0.37 -0.82 -15.16
CA GLU A 37 1.36 -1.85 -15.40
C GLU A 37 2.22 -2.12 -14.16
N LYS A 38 2.58 -1.09 -13.39
CA LYS A 38 3.27 -1.26 -12.11
C LYS A 38 2.42 -2.04 -11.11
N ALA A 39 1.12 -1.75 -11.02
CA ALA A 39 0.19 -2.49 -10.16
C ALA A 39 0.14 -3.98 -10.53
N LYS A 40 0.09 -4.31 -11.82
CA LYS A 40 0.13 -5.70 -12.30
C LYS A 40 1.43 -6.42 -11.93
N VAL A 41 2.57 -5.74 -12.04
CA VAL A 41 3.87 -6.32 -11.64
C VAL A 41 3.94 -6.48 -10.12
N LEU A 42 3.42 -5.50 -9.37
CA LEU A 42 3.35 -5.55 -7.91
C LEU A 42 2.49 -6.72 -7.43
N ALA A 43 1.32 -6.96 -8.01
CA ALA A 43 0.50 -8.13 -7.66
C ALA A 43 1.21 -9.46 -7.94
N LYS A 44 1.99 -9.57 -9.02
CA LYS A 44 2.81 -10.76 -9.28
C LYS A 44 3.89 -10.95 -8.21
N LEU A 45 4.53 -9.87 -7.77
CA LEU A 45 5.51 -9.92 -6.68
C LEU A 45 4.84 -10.32 -5.35
N LEU A 46 3.70 -9.72 -5.02
CA LEU A 46 2.91 -10.07 -3.83
C LEU A 46 2.51 -11.55 -3.83
N THR A 47 2.07 -12.08 -4.97
CA THR A 47 1.79 -13.50 -5.13
C THR A 47 3.01 -14.37 -4.86
N LYS A 48 4.19 -13.97 -5.33
CA LYS A 48 5.45 -14.67 -5.04
C LYS A 48 5.82 -14.63 -3.54
N GLU A 49 5.46 -13.56 -2.85
CA GLU A 49 5.66 -13.41 -1.39
C GLU A 49 4.54 -14.08 -0.57
N GLY A 50 3.60 -14.79 -1.23
CA GLY A 50 2.57 -15.59 -0.57
C GLY A 50 1.24 -14.88 -0.32
N TYR A 51 1.01 -13.70 -0.90
CA TYR A 51 -0.23 -12.95 -0.71
C TYR A 51 -1.38 -13.32 -1.67
N ALA A 52 -1.13 -14.22 -2.62
CA ALA A 52 -2.12 -14.64 -3.64
C ALA A 52 -2.89 -13.44 -4.21
N ALA A 53 -2.17 -12.52 -4.85
CA ALA A 53 -2.70 -11.22 -5.26
C ALA A 53 -3.12 -11.17 -6.74
N THR A 54 -4.23 -10.49 -7.01
CA THR A 54 -4.75 -10.18 -8.35
C THR A 54 -4.85 -8.68 -8.57
N THR A 55 -4.98 -8.27 -9.83
CA THR A 55 -5.30 -6.89 -10.19
C THR A 55 -6.54 -6.83 -11.05
N ASP A 56 -7.44 -5.93 -10.72
CA ASP A 56 -8.69 -5.72 -11.43
C ASP A 56 -8.93 -4.23 -11.69
N LYS A 57 -9.64 -3.90 -12.76
CA LYS A 57 -10.02 -2.50 -13.03
C LYS A 57 -11.19 -2.11 -12.14
N MET A 58 -11.10 -0.95 -11.50
CA MET A 58 -12.15 -0.44 -10.62
C MET A 58 -12.38 1.05 -10.90
N GLY A 59 -13.50 1.39 -11.53
CA GLY A 59 -13.86 2.78 -11.83
C GLY A 59 -12.77 3.55 -12.58
N ASN A 60 -12.26 4.62 -11.98
CA ASN A 60 -11.16 5.45 -12.49
C ASN A 60 -9.78 4.96 -12.01
N GLY A 61 -9.65 3.71 -11.60
CA GLY A 61 -8.45 3.14 -10.99
C GLY A 61 -8.27 1.66 -11.30
N ASP A 62 -7.24 1.10 -10.68
CA ASP A 62 -7.05 -0.33 -10.53
C ASP A 62 -7.19 -0.70 -9.04
N GLU A 63 -7.45 -1.95 -8.79
CA GLU A 63 -7.49 -2.55 -7.46
C GLU A 63 -6.48 -3.69 -7.39
N ILE A 64 -5.74 -3.77 -6.30
CA ILE A 64 -4.99 -4.97 -5.93
C ILE A 64 -5.78 -5.68 -4.84
N CYS A 65 -6.17 -6.92 -5.13
CA CYS A 65 -6.84 -7.82 -4.19
C CYS A 65 -5.83 -8.86 -3.71
N GLN A 66 -5.61 -8.96 -2.39
CA GLN A 66 -4.78 -10.01 -1.78
C GLN A 66 -5.72 -11.04 -1.13
N HIS A 67 -5.85 -12.21 -1.74
CA HIS A 67 -6.73 -13.29 -1.27
C HIS A 67 -6.14 -14.08 -0.11
N HIS A 68 -4.86 -13.86 0.20
CA HIS A 68 -4.19 -14.41 1.36
C HIS A 68 -3.27 -13.36 1.97
N CYS A 69 -3.15 -13.33 3.29
CA CYS A 69 -2.18 -12.48 3.97
C CYS A 69 -1.40 -13.34 4.98
N PRO A 70 -0.11 -13.65 4.71
CA PRO A 70 0.68 -14.56 5.55
C PRO A 70 0.92 -14.02 6.96
N ILE A 71 0.70 -12.72 7.16
CA ILE A 71 0.84 -12.05 8.46
C ILE A 71 -0.50 -11.63 9.06
N ALA A 72 -1.65 -12.08 8.51
CA ALA A 72 -2.98 -11.60 8.93
C ALA A 72 -3.22 -11.69 10.44
N HIS A 73 -2.87 -12.82 11.05
CA HIS A 73 -3.05 -13.05 12.48
C HIS A 73 -2.17 -12.13 13.34
N VAL A 74 -0.93 -11.89 12.92
CA VAL A 74 -0.05 -10.96 13.65
C VAL A 74 -0.52 -9.52 13.42
N ALA A 75 -0.91 -9.18 12.18
CA ALA A 75 -1.38 -7.85 11.83
C ALA A 75 -2.72 -7.48 12.49
N SER A 76 -3.53 -8.45 12.92
CA SER A 76 -4.75 -8.17 13.70
C SER A 76 -4.43 -7.64 15.10
N GLU A 77 -3.31 -8.06 15.69
CA GLU A 77 -2.81 -7.51 16.95
C GLU A 77 -1.92 -6.28 16.75
N PHE A 78 -1.25 -6.19 15.60
CA PHE A 78 -0.30 -5.13 15.27
C PHE A 78 -0.60 -4.47 13.90
N PRO A 79 -1.61 -3.57 13.84
CA PRO A 79 -2.03 -2.93 12.59
C PRO A 79 -0.94 -2.12 11.87
N GLN A 80 0.12 -1.70 12.59
CA GLN A 80 1.27 -1.00 12.05
C GLN A 80 1.90 -1.75 10.87
N LEU A 81 1.80 -3.09 10.84
CA LEU A 81 2.27 -3.92 9.72
C LEU A 81 1.50 -3.63 8.43
N CYS A 82 0.17 -3.54 8.50
CA CYS A 82 -0.66 -3.22 7.34
C CYS A 82 -0.49 -1.76 6.88
N GLU A 83 -0.30 -0.85 7.83
CA GLU A 83 -0.02 0.57 7.53
C GLU A 83 1.32 0.75 6.81
N ALA A 84 2.38 0.11 7.32
CA ALA A 84 3.70 0.18 6.71
C ALA A 84 3.72 -0.44 5.29
N GLU A 85 3.01 -1.56 5.09
CA GLU A 85 2.84 -2.18 3.78
C GLU A 85 2.09 -1.26 2.80
N THR A 86 0.99 -0.64 3.25
CA THR A 86 0.22 0.30 2.43
C THR A 86 1.07 1.51 2.04
N ALA A 87 1.87 2.03 2.97
CA ALA A 87 2.81 3.11 2.70
C ALA A 87 3.89 2.70 1.69
N ALA A 88 4.40 1.46 1.77
CA ALA A 88 5.32 0.91 0.77
C ALA A 88 4.67 0.80 -0.61
N PHE A 89 3.41 0.37 -0.72
CA PHE A 89 2.71 0.32 -2.01
C PHE A 89 2.61 1.69 -2.66
N SER A 90 2.31 2.74 -1.86
CA SER A 90 2.31 4.11 -2.37
C SER A 90 3.68 4.53 -2.92
N ARG A 91 4.76 4.23 -2.20
CA ARG A 91 6.14 4.52 -2.66
C ARG A 91 6.51 3.74 -3.91
N ILE A 92 6.17 2.46 -3.97
CA ILE A 92 6.49 1.57 -5.09
C ILE A 92 5.79 2.02 -6.39
N LEU A 93 4.52 2.37 -6.28
CA LEU A 93 3.70 2.78 -7.43
C LEU A 93 3.92 4.24 -7.81
N GLY A 94 4.44 5.07 -6.89
CA GLY A 94 4.64 6.50 -7.10
C GLY A 94 3.34 7.30 -7.12
N THR A 95 2.26 6.75 -6.53
CA THR A 95 0.95 7.40 -6.40
C THR A 95 0.37 7.10 -5.03
N HIS A 96 -0.61 7.90 -4.60
CA HIS A 96 -1.39 7.58 -3.42
C HIS A 96 -2.17 6.27 -3.64
N VAL A 97 -2.29 5.45 -2.60
CA VAL A 97 -3.13 4.25 -2.60
C VAL A 97 -4.04 4.27 -1.37
N GLN A 98 -5.19 3.61 -1.47
CA GLN A 98 -6.15 3.51 -0.38
C GLN A 98 -6.48 2.06 -0.09
N ARG A 99 -6.23 1.62 1.14
CA ARG A 99 -6.67 0.31 1.62
C ARG A 99 -8.18 0.39 1.94
N LEU A 100 -9.02 -0.38 1.24
CA LEU A 100 -10.47 -0.40 1.44
C LEU A 100 -10.92 -1.53 2.37
N ALA A 101 -10.27 -2.68 2.29
CA ALA A 101 -10.56 -3.87 3.10
C ALA A 101 -9.26 -4.54 3.54
N THR A 102 -9.25 -5.17 4.71
CA THR A 102 -8.07 -5.84 5.28
C THR A 102 -8.47 -7.11 6.03
N ILE A 103 -7.89 -8.24 5.64
CA ILE A 103 -8.11 -9.55 6.29
C ILE A 103 -7.82 -9.51 7.79
N ALA A 104 -6.78 -8.77 8.21
CA ALA A 104 -6.44 -8.59 9.62
C ALA A 104 -7.55 -7.95 10.46
N HIS A 105 -8.47 -7.22 9.84
CA HIS A 105 -9.64 -6.61 10.49
C HIS A 105 -10.93 -7.44 10.33
N GLY A 106 -10.83 -8.64 9.73
CA GLY A 106 -11.96 -9.56 9.57
C GLY A 106 -12.60 -9.57 8.18
N ASP A 107 -12.05 -8.83 7.21
CA ASP A 107 -12.52 -8.91 5.82
C ASP A 107 -12.09 -10.22 5.13
N GLY A 108 -12.79 -10.61 4.07
CA GLY A 108 -12.44 -11.83 3.31
C GLY A 108 -11.20 -11.68 2.41
N VAL A 109 -10.88 -10.45 1.99
CA VAL A 109 -9.81 -10.13 1.02
C VAL A 109 -9.23 -8.76 1.39
N CYS A 110 -7.90 -8.59 1.33
CA CYS A 110 -7.35 -7.24 1.43
C CYS A 110 -7.50 -6.54 0.08
N THR A 111 -8.10 -5.36 0.07
CA THR A 111 -8.33 -4.57 -1.13
C THR A 111 -7.55 -3.27 -1.05
N THR A 112 -6.69 -3.00 -2.02
CA THR A 112 -6.02 -1.69 -2.17
C THR A 112 -6.41 -1.04 -3.50
N PHE A 113 -7.07 0.11 -3.44
CA PHE A 113 -7.40 0.94 -4.59
C PHE A 113 -6.22 1.83 -4.99
N ILE A 114 -6.00 1.92 -6.30
CA ILE A 114 -4.93 2.67 -6.93
C ILE A 114 -5.57 3.56 -8.01
N PRO A 115 -5.59 4.89 -7.83
CA PRO A 115 -6.19 5.79 -8.82
C PRO A 115 -5.39 5.79 -10.12
N SER A 116 -6.08 5.76 -11.26
CA SER A 116 -5.48 5.96 -12.58
C SER A 116 -5.19 7.46 -12.72
N ASP A 117 -3.91 7.82 -12.71
CA ASP A 117 -3.42 9.18 -12.98
C ASP A 117 -4.29 10.29 -12.35
N VAL A 118 -4.17 10.45 -11.03
CA VAL A 118 -4.48 11.76 -10.43
C VAL A 118 -3.39 12.72 -10.87
N SER A 119 -3.56 13.32 -12.05
CA SER A 119 -2.90 14.57 -12.41
C SER A 119 -2.88 15.43 -11.15
N GLN A 120 -1.69 15.75 -10.66
CA GLN A 120 -1.54 16.55 -9.44
C GLN A 120 -2.34 17.82 -9.67
N ILE A 121 -3.51 17.94 -9.05
CA ILE A 121 -4.26 19.19 -9.04
C ILE A 121 -3.38 20.14 -8.23
N SER A 122 -2.51 20.84 -8.93
CA SER A 122 -1.66 21.88 -8.40
C SER A 122 -2.57 22.83 -7.62
N LYS A 123 -2.24 23.06 -6.35
CA LYS A 123 -2.96 23.99 -5.47
C LYS A 123 -3.18 25.30 -6.22
N THR A 124 -4.39 25.50 -6.76
CA THR A 124 -4.77 26.80 -7.30
C THR A 124 -4.83 27.73 -6.10
N LYS A 125 -3.88 28.68 -6.04
CA LYS A 125 -3.82 29.72 -5.03
C LYS A 125 -5.23 30.29 -4.81
N MET A 126 -5.83 30.02 -3.65
CA MET A 126 -6.92 30.86 -3.16
C MET A 126 -6.31 32.25 -2.96
N LYS A 127 -6.59 33.16 -3.90
CA LYS A 127 -6.33 34.59 -3.68
C LYS A 127 -7.27 35.04 -2.56
N GLU A 128 -6.66 35.45 -1.47
CA GLU A 128 -7.28 36.18 -0.36
C GLU A 128 -8.04 37.38 -0.92
N GLY A 129 -9.38 37.30 -0.86
CA GLY A 129 -10.27 38.36 -1.31
C GLY A 129 -10.39 39.40 -0.22
N ALA A 130 -9.66 40.49 -0.35
CA ALA A 130 -9.92 41.73 0.37
C ALA A 130 -11.33 42.25 0.01
N ARG A 131 -12.17 42.44 1.02
CA ARG A 131 -13.22 43.47 1.09
C ARG A 131 -13.66 43.65 2.53
#